data_AF-A0AAP2RKH6-F1
#
_entry.id   AF-A0AAP2RKH6-F1
#
_cell.length_a   1.000
_cell.length_b   1.000
_cell.length_c   1.000
_cell.angle_alpha   90.00
_cell.angle_beta   90.00
_cell.angle_gamma   90.00
#
_symmetry.space_group_name_H-M   'P 1'
#
loop_
_entity.id
_entity.type
_entity.pdbx_description
1 polymer ?
#
loop_
_entity_poly.entity_id
_entity_poly.type
_entity_poly.pdbx_seq_one_letter_code
_entity_poly.pdbx_strand_id
1 'polypeptide(L)'
;MKYKCDIIRDLMPLCADDSASEDSKKAVSEHMAECGDCERYYEELIHGVDLCGDQADTLPSGYAALAKRIRKRNRIRRGGACLIVGIAFLLLANYALGYRFSAETAAAQSGKLNPTSELLGTYDWGKVRFFFYESAASYDTVVSYRHWNGWRSDDNYFVWPKYPGDKGKVLVTSGIYFWDYEKGILIFPVLSDDPDIVKITITAFGETKSADISSGLLSVLAFENDDPSFSDHTAGYAYDEMGRVKYELKYDESMVRWSWESTG
;
A
#
# COMPACT_ATOMS: atom_id res chain seq x y z
N MET A 1 -91.92 -8.84 1.81
CA MET A 1 -90.51 -8.63 2.20
C MET A 1 -90.01 -9.72 3.14
N LYS A 2 -89.10 -10.58 2.66
CA LYS A 2 -88.53 -11.73 3.39
C LYS A 2 -87.33 -11.36 4.29
N TYR A 3 -86.64 -10.26 3.98
CA TYR A 3 -85.44 -9.78 4.68
C TYR A 3 -85.59 -8.32 5.09
N LYS A 4 -84.93 -7.90 6.18
CA LYS A 4 -84.93 -6.52 6.67
C LYS A 4 -84.06 -5.63 5.80
N CYS A 5 -84.46 -4.36 5.63
CA CYS A 5 -83.73 -3.38 4.81
C CYS A 5 -82.26 -3.24 5.21
N ASP A 6 -81.94 -3.24 6.51
CA ASP A 6 -80.56 -3.10 6.99
C ASP A 6 -79.65 -4.21 6.46
N ILE A 7 -80.12 -5.46 6.51
CA ILE A 7 -79.38 -6.62 6.00
C ILE A 7 -79.17 -6.51 4.49
N ILE A 8 -80.19 -6.03 3.77
CA ILE A 8 -80.12 -5.88 2.32
C ILE A 8 -79.15 -4.76 1.94
N ARG A 9 -79.16 -3.63 2.66
CA ARG A 9 -78.22 -2.52 2.44
C ARG A 9 -76.77 -2.91 2.73
N ASP A 10 -76.52 -3.77 3.73
CA ASP A 10 -75.18 -4.30 4.01
C ASP A 10 -74.65 -5.19 2.87
N LEU A 11 -75.54 -5.90 2.16
CA LEU A 11 -75.17 -6.79 1.05
C LEU A 11 -75.01 -6.07 -0.29
N MET A 12 -75.64 -4.89 -0.46
CA MET A 12 -75.63 -4.14 -1.72
C MET A 12 -74.23 -3.82 -2.27
N PRO A 13 -73.24 -3.33 -1.49
CA PRO A 13 -71.89 -3.09 -1.99
C PRO A 13 -71.22 -4.36 -2.53
N LEU A 14 -71.40 -5.49 -1.83
CA LEU A 14 -70.85 -6.78 -2.23
C LEU A 14 -71.49 -7.29 -3.53
N CYS A 15 -72.78 -7.01 -3.73
CA CYS A 15 -73.47 -7.30 -4.98
C CYS A 15 -73.02 -6.37 -6.13
N ALA A 16 -72.72 -5.09 -5.86
CA ALA A 16 -72.19 -4.15 -6.85
C ALA A 16 -70.77 -4.52 -7.30
N ASP A 17 -69.93 -5.02 -6.39
CA ASP A 17 -68.55 -5.47 -6.65
C ASP A 17 -68.46 -6.93 -7.16
N ASP A 18 -69.60 -7.54 -7.51
CA ASP A 18 -69.76 -8.93 -7.99
C ASP A 18 -69.12 -10.01 -7.07
N SER A 19 -68.92 -9.69 -5.79
CA SER A 19 -68.27 -10.55 -4.78
C SER A 19 -69.25 -11.35 -3.91
N ALA A 20 -70.55 -11.04 -4.00
CA ALA A 20 -71.61 -11.74 -3.31
C ALA A 20 -71.98 -13.10 -3.96
N SER A 21 -72.47 -14.05 -3.16
CA SER A 21 -73.01 -15.31 -3.68
C SER A 21 -74.33 -15.10 -4.44
N GLU A 22 -74.66 -16.01 -5.36
CA GLU A 22 -75.90 -15.95 -6.16
C GLU A 22 -77.17 -15.90 -5.31
N ASP A 23 -77.21 -16.63 -4.19
CA ASP A 23 -78.32 -16.58 -3.23
C ASP A 23 -78.49 -15.18 -2.61
N SER A 24 -77.38 -14.48 -2.35
CA SER A 24 -77.38 -13.13 -1.78
C SER A 24 -77.82 -12.10 -2.82
N LYS A 25 -77.35 -12.22 -4.08
CA LYS A 25 -77.78 -11.37 -5.20
C LYS A 25 -79.29 -11.50 -5.44
N LYS A 26 -79.81 -12.73 -5.39
CA LYS A 26 -81.25 -12.99 -5.52
C LYS A 26 -82.07 -12.39 -4.38
N ALA A 27 -81.57 -12.45 -3.14
CA ALA A 27 -82.25 -11.84 -2.00
C ALA A 27 -82.32 -10.30 -2.09
N VAL A 28 -81.27 -9.65 -2.61
CA VAL A 28 -81.23 -8.20 -2.84
C VAL A 28 -82.18 -7.79 -3.96
N SER A 29 -82.20 -8.51 -5.09
CA SER A 29 -83.08 -8.18 -6.23
C SER A 29 -84.56 -8.38 -5.92
N GLU A 30 -84.93 -9.46 -5.22
CA GLU A 30 -86.30 -9.70 -4.75
C GLU A 30 -86.75 -8.60 -3.78
N HIS A 31 -85.84 -8.09 -2.93
CA HIS A 31 -86.18 -7.03 -1.98
C HIS A 31 -86.32 -5.66 -2.63
N MET A 32 -85.48 -5.32 -3.61
CA MET A 32 -85.59 -4.06 -4.35
C MET A 32 -86.90 -3.96 -5.13
N ALA A 33 -87.38 -5.08 -5.70
CA ALA A 33 -88.68 -5.13 -6.39
C ALA A 33 -89.88 -4.82 -5.47
N GLU A 34 -89.73 -5.01 -4.16
CA GLU A 34 -90.78 -4.77 -3.16
C GLU A 34 -90.56 -3.49 -2.33
N CYS A 35 -89.40 -2.83 -2.43
CA CYS A 35 -89.00 -1.73 -1.56
C CYS A 35 -88.28 -0.60 -2.32
N GLY A 36 -89.03 0.43 -2.68
CA GLY A 36 -88.50 1.60 -3.41
C GLY A 36 -87.45 2.42 -2.66
N ASP A 37 -87.43 2.37 -1.32
CA ASP A 37 -86.38 3.03 -0.52
C ASP A 37 -85.02 2.33 -0.66
N CYS A 38 -85.03 1.00 -0.84
CA CYS A 38 -83.81 0.21 -1.06
C CYS A 38 -83.35 0.29 -2.52
N GLU A 39 -84.29 0.37 -3.47
CA GLU A 39 -83.98 0.60 -4.89
C GLU A 39 -83.25 1.94 -5.09
N ARG A 40 -83.80 3.03 -4.54
CA ARG A 40 -83.14 4.35 -4.58
C ARG A 40 -81.77 4.37 -3.91
N TYR A 41 -81.65 3.72 -2.76
CA TYR A 41 -80.37 3.63 -2.05
C TYR A 41 -79.32 2.86 -2.88
N TYR A 42 -79.72 1.82 -3.61
CA TYR A 42 -78.83 1.08 -4.50
C TYR A 42 -78.42 1.89 -5.73
N GLU A 43 -79.33 2.65 -6.33
CA GLU A 43 -79.01 3.58 -7.42
C GLU A 43 -78.04 4.68 -6.96
N GLU A 44 -78.27 5.28 -5.78
CA GLU A 44 -77.35 6.24 -5.16
C GLU A 44 -75.98 5.61 -4.86
N LEU A 45 -75.94 4.33 -4.46
CA LEU A 45 -74.71 3.58 -4.23
C LEU A 45 -73.93 3.34 -5.53
N ILE A 46 -74.60 2.91 -6.61
CA ILE A 46 -73.95 2.68 -7.92
C ILE A 46 -73.51 4.00 -8.55
N HIS A 47 -74.36 5.04 -8.52
CA HIS A 47 -74.03 6.34 -9.08
C HIS A 47 -73.05 7.14 -8.21
N GLY A 48 -72.99 6.88 -6.90
CA GLY A 48 -71.99 7.43 -5.99
C GLY A 48 -70.61 6.75 -6.09
N VAL A 49 -70.53 5.60 -6.75
CA VAL A 49 -69.28 4.84 -7.02
C VAL A 49 -68.59 5.28 -8.32
N ASP A 50 -69.07 6.33 -9.00
CA ASP A 50 -68.37 6.96 -10.13
C ASP A 50 -67.31 8.01 -9.71
N LEU A 51 -66.83 7.95 -8.46
CA LEU A 51 -65.73 8.80 -7.95
C LEU A 51 -64.51 8.00 -7.45
N CYS A 52 -64.32 6.77 -7.92
CA CYS A 52 -63.08 6.02 -7.69
C CYS A 52 -62.55 5.33 -8.96
N GLY A 53 -62.77 5.96 -10.12
CA GLY A 53 -62.22 5.54 -11.40
C GLY A 53 -61.04 6.36 -11.90
N ASP A 54 -60.32 7.13 -11.06
CA ASP A 54 -59.07 7.78 -11.50
C ASP A 54 -58.14 8.27 -10.36
N GLN A 55 -57.96 7.45 -9.32
CA GLN A 55 -56.87 7.66 -8.36
C GLN A 55 -55.89 6.49 -8.37
N ALA A 56 -55.33 6.19 -9.54
CA ALA A 56 -54.05 5.52 -9.64
C ALA A 56 -52.85 6.49 -9.49
N ASP A 57 -53.06 7.80 -9.43
CA ASP A 57 -51.98 8.78 -9.68
C ASP A 57 -51.82 9.93 -8.66
N THR A 58 -51.90 9.66 -7.36
CA THR A 58 -51.47 10.63 -6.32
C THR A 58 -50.45 10.12 -5.30
N LEU A 59 -49.69 9.07 -5.64
CA LEU A 59 -48.38 8.76 -5.06
C LEU A 59 -47.22 8.41 -6.04
N PRO A 60 -47.19 8.73 -7.36
CA PRO A 60 -46.06 8.31 -8.22
C PRO A 60 -44.85 9.26 -8.17
N SER A 61 -45.04 10.55 -7.90
CA SER A 61 -43.98 11.56 -8.12
C SER A 61 -42.93 11.59 -6.99
N GLY A 62 -43.37 11.47 -5.73
CA GLY A 62 -42.49 11.43 -4.56
C GLY A 62 -41.67 10.14 -4.47
N TYR A 63 -42.29 8.99 -4.75
CA TYR A 63 -41.65 7.68 -4.65
C TYR A 63 -40.65 7.44 -5.79
N ALA A 64 -40.95 7.85 -7.03
CA ALA A 64 -40.02 7.77 -8.15
C ALA A 64 -38.80 8.70 -7.96
N ALA A 65 -39.03 9.93 -7.46
CA ALA A 65 -37.95 10.87 -7.14
C ALA A 65 -37.07 10.37 -5.98
N LEU A 66 -37.69 9.80 -4.93
CA LEU A 66 -37.00 9.17 -3.81
C LEU A 66 -36.18 7.95 -4.28
N ALA A 67 -36.78 7.06 -5.08
CA ALA A 67 -36.10 5.90 -5.65
C ALA A 67 -34.93 6.29 -6.57
N LYS A 68 -35.04 7.40 -7.33
CA LYS A 68 -33.94 7.94 -8.15
C LYS A 68 -32.80 8.47 -7.28
N ARG A 69 -33.12 9.19 -6.18
CA ARG A 69 -32.12 9.66 -5.20
C ARG A 69 -31.42 8.49 -4.49
N ILE A 70 -32.17 7.46 -4.08
CA ILE A 70 -31.62 6.24 -3.47
C ILE A 70 -30.71 5.50 -4.45
N ARG A 71 -31.15 5.29 -5.71
CA ARG A 71 -30.32 4.65 -6.75
C ARG A 71 -29.05 5.43 -7.04
N LYS A 72 -29.10 6.78 -7.11
CA LYS A 72 -27.92 7.64 -7.28
C LYS A 72 -26.97 7.52 -6.08
N ARG A 73 -27.49 7.60 -4.85
CA ARG A 73 -26.71 7.43 -3.62
C ARG A 73 -26.06 6.06 -3.53
N ASN A 74 -26.78 5.00 -3.86
CA ASN A 74 -26.27 3.63 -3.86
C ASN A 74 -25.25 3.41 -4.97
N ARG A 75 -25.40 4.03 -6.15
CA ARG A 75 -24.39 4.02 -7.21
C ARG A 75 -23.10 4.71 -6.78
N ILE A 76 -23.19 5.87 -6.13
CA ILE A 76 -22.03 6.58 -5.57
C ILE A 76 -21.38 5.75 -4.46
N ARG A 77 -22.16 5.17 -3.54
CA ARG A 77 -21.64 4.29 -2.48
C ARG A 77 -20.95 3.05 -3.03
N ARG A 78 -21.55 2.37 -4.02
CA ARG A 78 -20.96 1.22 -4.70
C ARG A 78 -19.68 1.61 -5.45
N GLY A 79 -19.70 2.73 -6.16
CA GLY A 79 -18.51 3.27 -6.83
C GLY A 79 -17.37 3.57 -5.85
N GLY A 80 -17.69 4.20 -4.71
CA GLY A 80 -16.73 4.43 -3.64
C GLY A 80 -16.20 3.14 -3.03
N ALA A 81 -17.06 2.15 -2.78
CA ALA A 81 -16.65 0.85 -2.27
C ALA A 81 -15.72 0.11 -3.27
N CYS A 82 -16.08 0.09 -4.56
CA CYS A 82 -15.23 -0.49 -5.61
C CYS A 82 -13.88 0.22 -5.71
N LEU A 83 -13.85 1.55 -5.59
CA LEU A 83 -12.62 2.32 -5.58
C LEU A 83 -11.73 1.96 -4.38
N ILE A 84 -12.29 1.89 -3.18
CA ILE A 84 -11.55 1.52 -1.96
C ILE A 84 -10.99 0.10 -2.09
N VAL A 85 -11.80 -0.86 -2.56
CA VAL A 85 -11.35 -2.24 -2.79
C VAL A 85 -10.24 -2.28 -3.84
N GLY A 86 -10.37 -1.50 -4.93
CA GLY A 86 -9.34 -1.39 -5.95
C GLY A 86 -8.01 -0.83 -5.40
N ILE A 87 -8.07 0.24 -4.60
CA ILE A 87 -6.88 0.81 -3.94
C ILE A 87 -6.25 -0.20 -2.99
N ALA A 88 -7.06 -0.86 -2.14
CA ALA A 88 -6.56 -1.88 -1.21
C ALA A 88 -5.87 -3.03 -1.95
N PHE A 89 -6.46 -3.51 -3.05
CA PHE A 89 -5.87 -4.53 -3.89
C PHE A 89 -4.54 -4.08 -4.51
N LEU A 90 -4.46 -2.85 -5.03
CA LEU A 90 -3.22 -2.29 -5.56
C LEU A 90 -2.12 -2.20 -4.50
N LEU A 91 -2.44 -1.75 -3.28
CA LEU A 91 -1.47 -1.68 -2.19
C LEU A 91 -0.98 -3.07 -1.76
N LEU A 92 -1.88 -4.06 -1.68
CA LEU A 92 -1.53 -5.44 -1.36
C LEU A 92 -0.67 -6.08 -2.45
N ALA A 93 -1.02 -5.88 -3.73
CA ALA A 93 -0.23 -6.35 -4.85
C ALA A 93 1.18 -5.71 -4.86
N ASN A 94 1.25 -4.41 -4.60
CA ASN A 94 2.51 -3.68 -4.49
C ASN A 94 3.39 -4.25 -3.36
N TYR A 95 2.80 -4.51 -2.19
CA TYR A 95 3.49 -5.16 -1.08
C TYR A 95 3.97 -6.58 -1.42
N ALA A 96 3.13 -7.37 -2.10
CA ALA A 96 3.49 -8.73 -2.54
C ALA A 96 4.65 -8.74 -3.55
N LEU A 97 4.79 -7.68 -4.36
CA LEU A 97 5.90 -7.49 -5.31
C LEU A 97 7.20 -6.98 -4.65
N GLY A 98 7.25 -6.87 -3.32
CA GLY A 98 8.46 -6.45 -2.59
C GLY A 98 8.57 -4.94 -2.38
N TYR A 99 7.60 -4.13 -2.83
CA TYR A 99 7.64 -2.69 -2.60
C TYR A 99 7.21 -2.34 -1.17
N ARG A 100 7.88 -1.36 -0.59
CA ARG A 100 7.61 -0.81 0.75
C ARG A 100 7.49 0.71 0.72
N PHE A 101 6.94 1.27 1.78
CA PHE A 101 6.75 2.72 1.89
C PHE A 101 8.05 3.48 2.17
N SER A 102 9.00 2.85 2.86
CA SER A 102 10.29 3.46 3.21
C SER A 102 11.45 2.57 2.77
N ALA A 103 12.62 3.19 2.62
CA ALA A 103 13.84 2.47 2.27
C ALA A 103 14.25 1.49 3.37
N GLU A 104 14.11 1.89 4.64
CA GLU A 104 14.48 1.08 5.82
C GLU A 104 13.64 -0.20 5.87
N THR A 105 12.33 -0.07 5.62
CA THR A 105 11.43 -1.22 5.59
C THR A 105 11.70 -2.14 4.41
N ALA A 106 12.07 -1.57 3.24
CA ALA A 106 12.51 -2.35 2.09
C ALA A 106 13.80 -3.13 2.40
N ALA A 107 14.80 -2.50 3.04
CA ALA A 107 16.06 -3.14 3.39
C ALA A 107 15.88 -4.24 4.46
N ALA A 108 15.18 -3.92 5.55
CA ALA A 108 14.93 -4.85 6.66
C ALA A 108 14.10 -6.08 6.24
N GLN A 109 13.22 -5.94 5.25
CA GLN A 109 12.37 -7.02 4.75
C GLN A 109 12.84 -7.61 3.41
N SER A 110 14.10 -7.36 3.02
CA SER A 110 14.71 -7.93 1.81
C SER A 110 14.83 -9.45 1.84
N GLY A 111 14.69 -10.07 3.02
CA GLY A 111 14.89 -11.51 3.22
C GLY A 111 16.35 -11.96 3.08
N LYS A 112 17.31 -11.02 3.01
CA LYS A 112 18.75 -11.29 2.86
C LYS A 112 19.51 -11.24 4.17
N LEU A 113 18.98 -10.53 5.18
CA LEU A 113 19.66 -10.28 6.44
C LEU A 113 19.63 -11.50 7.35
N ASN A 114 20.72 -11.68 8.11
CA ASN A 114 20.78 -12.66 9.18
C ASN A 114 19.95 -12.18 10.38
N PRO A 115 19.45 -13.09 11.24
CA PRO A 115 18.75 -12.70 12.47
C PRO A 115 19.61 -11.87 13.44
N THR A 116 20.94 -11.94 13.29
CA THR A 116 21.92 -11.19 14.09
C THR A 116 22.42 -9.94 13.38
N SER A 117 21.87 -9.58 12.21
CA SER A 117 22.28 -8.39 11.47
C SER A 117 21.82 -7.12 12.19
N GLU A 118 22.78 -6.29 12.59
CA GLU A 118 22.57 -4.97 13.18
C GLU A 118 22.96 -3.89 12.18
N LEU A 119 22.19 -2.80 12.13
CA LEU A 119 22.45 -1.70 11.20
C LEU A 119 23.62 -0.85 11.72
N LEU A 120 24.70 -0.79 10.95
CA LEU A 120 25.86 0.07 11.23
C LEU A 120 25.64 1.51 10.76
N GLY A 121 25.01 1.68 9.60
CA GLY A 121 24.80 2.99 9.01
C GLY A 121 24.18 2.95 7.63
N THR A 122 23.94 4.13 7.07
CA THR A 122 23.31 4.30 5.77
C THR A 122 24.04 5.35 4.94
N TYR A 123 23.85 5.28 3.62
CA TYR A 123 24.33 6.30 2.69
C TYR A 123 23.30 6.58 1.62
N ASP A 124 23.03 7.86 1.37
CA ASP A 124 22.04 8.32 0.38
C ASP A 124 22.72 8.74 -0.92
N TRP A 125 22.19 8.24 -2.04
CA TRP A 125 22.66 8.59 -3.37
C TRP A 125 21.49 8.71 -4.35
N GLY A 126 20.98 9.92 -4.53
CA GLY A 126 19.86 10.20 -5.45
C GLY A 126 18.60 9.40 -5.11
N LYS A 127 18.25 8.42 -5.97
CA LYS A 127 17.11 7.51 -5.76
C LYS A 127 17.49 6.22 -5.06
N VAL A 128 18.74 6.07 -4.65
CA VAL A 128 19.31 4.88 -4.06
C VAL A 128 19.69 5.17 -2.61
N ARG A 129 19.41 4.22 -1.71
CA ARG A 129 19.89 4.24 -0.33
C ARG A 129 20.61 2.94 -0.04
N PHE A 130 21.83 3.05 0.47
CA PHE A 130 22.65 1.93 0.90
C PHE A 130 22.49 1.74 2.40
N PHE A 131 22.39 0.49 2.83
CA PHE A 131 22.32 0.08 4.22
C PHE A 131 23.45 -0.89 4.51
N PHE A 132 24.25 -0.57 5.51
CA PHE A 132 25.39 -1.38 5.93
C PHE A 132 25.05 -2.07 7.24
N TYR A 133 25.12 -3.39 7.26
CA TYR A 133 24.83 -4.22 8.41
C TYR A 133 26.04 -5.02 8.83
N GLU A 134 26.09 -5.33 10.13
CA GLU A 134 27.04 -6.25 10.72
C GLU A 134 26.28 -7.44 11.29
N SER A 135 26.70 -8.65 10.94
CA SER A 135 26.23 -9.88 11.58
C SER A 135 27.39 -10.58 12.29
N ALA A 136 27.10 -11.70 12.95
CA ALA A 136 28.12 -12.52 13.60
C ALA A 136 29.18 -13.06 12.60
N ALA A 137 28.82 -13.27 11.34
CA ALA A 137 29.67 -13.93 10.34
C ALA A 137 30.09 -13.02 9.17
N SER A 138 29.37 -11.94 8.90
CA SER A 138 29.58 -11.09 7.73
C SER A 138 29.24 -9.63 7.99
N TYR A 139 29.75 -8.77 7.11
CA TYR A 139 29.21 -7.45 6.83
C TYR A 139 28.35 -7.51 5.57
N ASP A 140 27.26 -6.78 5.56
CA ASP A 140 26.16 -6.98 4.63
C ASP A 140 25.72 -5.61 4.08
N THR A 141 25.79 -5.41 2.76
CA THR A 141 25.24 -4.20 2.11
C THR A 141 23.94 -4.52 1.42
N VAL A 142 22.85 -3.88 1.83
CA VAL A 142 21.55 -3.92 1.14
C VAL A 142 21.34 -2.60 0.41
N VAL A 143 20.98 -2.67 -0.88
CA VAL A 143 20.71 -1.48 -1.70
C VAL A 143 19.22 -1.36 -1.96
N SER A 144 18.62 -0.25 -1.54
CA SER A 144 17.22 0.08 -1.77
C SER A 144 17.05 1.16 -2.82
N TYR A 145 16.14 0.94 -3.76
CA TYR A 145 15.85 1.89 -4.84
C TYR A 145 14.46 2.48 -4.72
N ARG A 146 14.37 3.79 -5.01
CA ARG A 146 13.12 4.52 -5.05
C ARG A 146 12.47 4.38 -6.44
N HIS A 147 11.33 3.72 -6.44
CA HIS A 147 10.40 3.67 -7.55
C HIS A 147 9.20 4.61 -7.33
N TRP A 148 8.38 4.79 -8.37
CA TRP A 148 7.20 5.66 -8.31
C TRP A 148 6.16 5.18 -7.30
N ASN A 149 6.07 3.86 -7.10
CA ASN A 149 5.12 3.17 -6.23
C ASN A 149 5.72 2.71 -4.89
N GLY A 150 6.97 3.07 -4.55
CA GLY A 150 7.58 2.71 -3.28
C GLY A 150 9.08 2.44 -3.37
N TRP A 151 9.63 1.77 -2.37
CA TRP A 151 11.03 1.35 -2.28
C TRP A 151 11.16 -0.17 -2.41
N ARG A 152 12.24 -0.67 -3.02
CA ARG A 152 12.50 -2.11 -3.17
C ARG A 152 13.99 -2.42 -3.07
N SER A 153 14.36 -3.61 -2.57
CA SER A 153 15.77 -3.97 -2.28
C SER A 153 16.22 -5.37 -2.73
N ASP A 154 15.37 -6.17 -3.36
CA ASP A 154 15.60 -7.62 -3.49
C ASP A 154 16.75 -7.99 -4.45
N ASP A 155 17.16 -7.07 -5.31
CA ASP A 155 17.99 -7.36 -6.48
C ASP A 155 19.48 -7.06 -6.26
N ASN A 156 19.84 -6.27 -5.24
CA ASN A 156 21.21 -5.78 -5.03
C ASN A 156 21.63 -5.91 -3.55
N TYR A 157 22.34 -7.01 -3.25
CA TYR A 157 22.82 -7.33 -1.92
C TYR A 157 24.22 -7.94 -2.00
N PHE A 158 25.09 -7.52 -1.08
CA PHE A 158 26.50 -7.91 -1.05
C PHE A 158 26.86 -8.41 0.34
N VAL A 159 27.47 -9.59 0.40
CA VAL A 159 27.92 -10.25 1.64
C VAL A 159 29.43 -10.24 1.66
N TRP A 160 29.98 -9.82 2.79
CA TRP A 160 31.40 -9.76 3.05
C TRP A 160 31.72 -10.57 4.29
N PRO A 161 32.28 -11.78 4.16
CA PRO A 161 32.63 -12.61 5.30
C PRO A 161 33.65 -11.92 6.21
N LYS A 162 33.52 -12.11 7.51
CA LYS A 162 34.52 -11.68 8.50
C LYS A 162 35.67 -12.68 8.55
N TYR A 163 36.90 -12.19 8.47
CA TYR A 163 38.09 -13.04 8.59
C TYR A 163 38.75 -12.86 9.95
N PRO A 164 39.37 -13.91 10.55
CA PRO A 164 40.06 -13.78 11.83
C PRO A 164 41.14 -12.71 11.85
N GLY A 165 41.80 -12.47 10.71
CA GLY A 165 42.85 -11.47 10.55
C GLY A 165 42.36 -10.02 10.48
N ASP A 166 41.05 -9.80 10.47
CA ASP A 166 40.41 -8.48 10.40
C ASP A 166 40.25 -7.83 11.79
N LYS A 167 40.32 -8.61 12.88
CA LYS A 167 40.13 -8.09 14.24
C LYS A 167 41.17 -7.04 14.61
N GLY A 168 40.71 -5.93 15.21
CA GLY A 168 41.59 -4.89 15.76
C GLY A 168 42.26 -4.03 14.70
N LYS A 169 41.72 -3.99 13.48
CA LYS A 169 42.26 -3.22 12.34
C LYS A 169 41.22 -2.25 11.79
N VAL A 170 41.67 -1.43 10.85
CA VAL A 170 40.79 -0.70 9.93
C VAL A 170 40.25 -1.66 8.87
N LEU A 171 38.96 -1.61 8.60
CA LEU A 171 38.26 -2.56 7.74
C LEU A 171 37.39 -1.83 6.73
N VAL A 172 37.45 -2.27 5.48
CA VAL A 172 36.38 -2.02 4.52
C VAL A 172 35.36 -3.12 4.72
N THR A 173 34.26 -2.80 5.38
CA THR A 173 33.25 -3.79 5.79
C THR A 173 32.59 -4.41 4.58
N SER A 174 32.08 -3.58 3.67
CA SER A 174 31.35 -4.06 2.50
C SER A 174 31.42 -3.10 1.30
N GLY A 175 32.65 -2.85 0.84
CA GLY A 175 32.93 -1.99 -0.30
C GLY A 175 32.22 -2.47 -1.58
N ILE A 176 31.70 -1.52 -2.34
CA ILE A 176 30.88 -1.83 -3.52
C ILE A 176 31.09 -0.77 -4.59
N TYR A 177 31.26 -1.22 -5.84
CA TYR A 177 31.01 -0.40 -7.01
C TYR A 177 29.59 -0.65 -7.50
N PHE A 178 28.77 0.39 -7.49
CA PHE A 178 27.37 0.32 -7.84
C PHE A 178 27.09 1.20 -9.06
N TRP A 179 26.39 0.68 -10.07
CA TRP A 179 26.08 1.40 -11.32
C TRP A 179 24.57 1.55 -11.49
N ASP A 180 24.08 2.78 -11.59
CA ASP A 180 22.70 3.11 -11.95
C ASP A 180 22.70 3.77 -13.32
N TYR A 181 22.32 3.02 -14.37
CA TYR A 181 22.15 3.36 -15.80
C TYR A 181 22.97 4.53 -16.41
N GLU A 182 22.92 5.71 -15.81
CA GLU A 182 23.61 6.95 -16.14
C GLU A 182 24.95 7.18 -15.42
N LYS A 183 25.13 6.70 -14.17
CA LYS A 183 26.30 6.98 -13.32
C LYS A 183 26.69 5.80 -12.43
N GLY A 184 27.94 5.79 -12.00
CA GLY A 184 28.49 4.86 -11.02
C GLY A 184 28.81 5.54 -9.70
N ILE A 185 28.85 4.75 -8.64
CA ILE A 185 29.36 5.15 -7.33
C ILE A 185 30.20 4.02 -6.72
N LEU A 186 31.43 4.35 -6.32
CA LEU A 186 32.28 3.48 -5.52
C LEU A 186 32.16 3.90 -4.06
N ILE A 187 31.75 2.97 -3.20
CA ILE A 187 31.52 3.23 -1.78
C ILE A 187 32.48 2.41 -0.94
N PHE A 188 33.10 3.07 0.03
CA PHE A 188 33.96 2.51 1.07
C PHE A 188 33.33 2.75 2.45
N PRO A 189 32.57 1.76 2.96
CA PRO A 189 32.11 1.77 4.34
C PRO A 189 33.25 1.25 5.22
N VAL A 190 33.85 2.16 5.99
CA VAL A 190 35.04 1.91 6.80
C VAL A 190 34.67 1.86 8.28
N LEU A 191 35.14 0.81 8.94
CA LEU A 191 35.05 0.60 10.38
C LEU A 191 36.47 0.45 10.93
N SER A 192 36.75 1.00 12.10
CA SER A 192 38.04 0.79 12.77
C SER A 192 37.82 0.27 14.17
N ASP A 193 38.47 -0.86 14.47
CA ASP A 193 38.63 -1.34 15.84
C ASP A 193 39.92 -0.83 16.48
N ASP A 194 40.84 -0.26 15.68
CA ASP A 194 42.09 0.31 16.16
C ASP A 194 41.83 1.72 16.74
N PRO A 195 42.03 1.93 18.05
CA PRO A 195 41.83 3.24 18.69
C PRO A 195 42.91 4.26 18.32
N ASP A 196 44.05 3.84 17.78
CA ASP A 196 45.12 4.76 17.37
C ASP A 196 44.75 5.51 16.10
N ILE A 197 43.79 5.01 15.31
CA ILE A 197 43.40 5.58 14.01
C ILE A 197 42.32 6.63 14.19
N VAL A 198 42.64 7.85 13.78
CA VAL A 198 41.74 9.01 13.91
C VAL A 198 41.28 9.57 12.57
N LYS A 199 41.95 9.21 11.48
CA LYS A 199 41.63 9.74 10.15
C LYS A 199 41.98 8.75 9.06
N ILE A 200 41.18 8.74 8.01
CA ILE A 200 41.51 8.06 6.75
C ILE A 200 41.38 9.02 5.57
N THR A 201 42.16 8.75 4.53
CA THR A 201 42.01 9.36 3.21
C THR A 201 41.91 8.27 2.16
N ILE A 202 40.97 8.41 1.23
CA ILE A 202 40.86 7.54 0.06
C ILE A 202 40.84 8.44 -1.18
N THR A 203 41.60 8.05 -2.19
CA THR A 203 41.60 8.64 -3.52
C THR A 203 41.02 7.62 -4.47
N ALA A 204 39.99 8.02 -5.22
CA ALA A 204 39.34 7.21 -6.25
C ALA A 204 38.77 8.15 -7.32
N PHE A 205 38.82 7.72 -8.58
CA PHE A 205 38.37 8.49 -9.75
C PHE A 205 38.95 9.91 -9.82
N GLY A 206 40.19 10.09 -9.37
CA GLY A 206 40.89 11.38 -9.36
C GLY A 206 40.44 12.34 -8.24
N GLU A 207 39.53 11.92 -7.36
CA GLU A 207 39.08 12.70 -6.21
C GLU A 207 39.63 12.08 -4.91
N THR A 208 40.13 12.93 -4.01
CA THR A 208 40.55 12.50 -2.66
C THR A 208 39.54 12.98 -1.63
N LYS A 209 39.00 12.05 -0.83
CA LYS A 209 38.14 12.35 0.31
C LYS A 209 38.80 11.88 1.59
N SER A 210 38.46 12.54 2.69
CA SER A 210 38.90 12.18 4.03
C SER A 210 37.73 12.05 4.98
N ALA A 211 37.84 11.13 5.94
CA ALA A 211 36.89 11.00 7.03
C ALA A 211 37.65 10.89 8.35
N ASP A 212 37.12 11.54 9.39
CA ASP A 212 37.57 11.33 10.76
C ASP A 212 37.00 10.00 11.25
N ILE A 213 37.83 9.20 11.90
CA ILE A 213 37.50 7.86 12.35
C ILE A 213 37.32 7.87 13.86
N SER A 214 36.25 7.22 14.30
CA SER A 214 36.01 6.92 15.70
C SER A 214 35.86 5.40 15.84
N SER A 215 36.53 4.83 16.83
CA SER A 215 36.51 3.38 17.06
C SER A 215 35.08 2.87 17.20
N GLY A 216 34.75 1.82 16.44
CA GLY A 216 33.42 1.19 16.42
C GLY A 216 32.31 1.98 15.70
N LEU A 217 32.58 3.15 15.11
CA LEU A 217 31.61 3.90 14.32
C LEU A 217 31.90 3.79 12.82
N LEU A 218 30.86 3.52 12.03
CA LEU A 218 30.96 3.43 10.58
C LEU A 218 31.16 4.81 9.95
N SER A 219 32.17 4.93 9.10
CA SER A 219 32.40 6.09 8.24
C SER A 219 32.28 5.69 6.78
N VAL A 220 31.55 6.45 5.97
CA VAL A 220 31.32 6.11 4.56
C VAL A 220 31.97 7.16 3.68
N LEU A 221 32.93 6.74 2.84
CA LEU A 221 33.46 7.54 1.75
C LEU A 221 32.90 7.02 0.44
N ALA A 222 32.41 7.91 -0.41
CA ALA A 222 31.82 7.52 -1.69
C ALA A 222 32.32 8.43 -2.81
N PHE A 223 32.53 7.85 -3.99
CA PHE A 223 33.13 8.50 -5.14
C PHE A 223 32.27 8.23 -6.36
N GLU A 224 31.76 9.28 -6.99
CA GLU A 224 30.96 9.16 -8.20
C GLU A 224 31.88 8.95 -9.41
N ASN A 225 31.43 8.15 -10.36
CA ASN A 225 32.10 7.90 -11.61
C ASN A 225 31.10 8.05 -12.76
N ASP A 226 31.44 8.88 -13.75
CA ASP A 226 30.63 9.04 -14.95
C ASP A 226 31.02 8.03 -16.06
N ASP A 227 32.15 7.30 -15.89
CA ASP A 227 32.62 6.30 -16.85
C ASP A 227 32.15 4.88 -16.49
N PRO A 228 31.44 4.16 -17.38
CA PRO A 228 31.00 2.79 -17.13
C PRO A 228 32.15 1.78 -16.97
N SER A 229 33.36 2.12 -17.42
CA SER A 229 34.55 1.30 -17.19
C SER A 229 35.09 1.52 -15.77
N PHE A 230 35.26 0.42 -15.04
CA PHE A 230 35.90 0.43 -13.72
C PHE A 230 37.43 0.45 -13.89
N SER A 231 37.97 1.56 -14.39
CA SER A 231 39.41 1.82 -14.38
C SER A 231 39.71 2.87 -13.31
N ASP A 232 40.05 2.40 -12.10
CA ASP A 232 40.42 3.29 -11.01
C ASP A 232 41.79 2.93 -10.42
N HIS A 233 42.56 3.96 -10.12
CA HIS A 233 43.75 3.85 -9.29
C HIS A 233 43.38 4.27 -7.88
N THR A 234 42.64 3.40 -7.19
CA THR A 234 42.28 3.67 -5.80
C THR A 234 43.52 3.57 -4.92
N ALA A 235 43.75 4.58 -4.08
CA ALA A 235 44.77 4.56 -3.04
C ALA A 235 44.17 5.07 -1.74
N GLY A 236 44.66 4.59 -0.60
CA GLY A 236 44.16 5.03 0.70
C GLY A 236 45.19 4.89 1.81
N TYR A 237 45.07 5.78 2.79
CA TYR A 237 45.97 5.87 3.94
C TYR A 237 45.17 6.11 5.22
N ALA A 238 45.53 5.41 6.30
CA ALA A 238 44.99 5.61 7.64
C ALA A 238 46.06 6.19 8.56
N TYR A 239 45.69 7.20 9.33
CA TYR A 239 46.61 8.02 10.11
C TYR A 239 46.30 7.96 11.60
N ASP A 240 47.37 7.99 12.41
CA ASP A 240 47.27 8.21 13.84
C ASP A 240 47.12 9.70 14.21
N GLU A 241 46.94 9.98 15.52
CA GLU A 241 46.86 11.37 16.04
C GLU A 241 48.06 12.24 15.69
N MET A 242 49.22 11.63 15.45
CA MET A 242 50.46 12.34 15.07
C MET A 242 50.58 12.52 13.55
N GLY A 243 49.58 12.09 12.77
CA GLY A 243 49.58 12.17 11.32
C GLY A 243 50.47 11.14 10.63
N ARG A 244 50.92 10.09 11.34
CA ARG A 244 51.73 9.03 10.75
C ARG A 244 50.84 7.99 10.11
N VAL A 245 51.22 7.53 8.92
CA VAL A 245 50.53 6.44 8.24
C VAL A 245 50.75 5.15 9.03
N LYS A 246 49.66 4.47 9.36
CA LYS A 246 49.64 3.16 10.02
C LYS A 246 49.19 2.07 9.06
N TYR A 247 48.19 2.37 8.23
CA TYR A 247 47.68 1.44 7.23
C TYR A 247 47.63 2.03 5.83
N GLU A 248 47.85 1.18 4.84
CA GLU A 248 47.67 1.46 3.43
C GLU A 248 46.54 0.61 2.85
N LEU A 249 45.68 1.23 2.05
CA LEU A 249 44.60 0.54 1.35
C LEU A 249 45.16 -0.17 0.11
N LYS A 250 44.94 -1.48 0.02
CA LYS A 250 45.32 -2.28 -1.15
C LYS A 250 44.16 -3.13 -1.63
N TYR A 251 44.20 -3.49 -2.91
CA TYR A 251 43.28 -4.45 -3.48
C TYR A 251 43.90 -5.84 -3.39
N ASP A 252 43.32 -6.69 -2.55
CA ASP A 252 43.63 -8.10 -2.47
C ASP A 252 42.92 -8.83 -3.63
N GLU A 253 43.67 -9.12 -4.70
CA GLU A 253 43.16 -9.83 -5.88
C GLU A 253 42.68 -11.25 -5.55
N SER A 254 43.25 -11.89 -4.52
CA SER A 254 42.89 -13.27 -4.15
C SER A 254 41.55 -13.36 -3.44
N MET A 255 41.23 -12.33 -2.66
CA MET A 255 39.95 -12.20 -1.95
C MET A 255 38.96 -11.28 -2.70
N VAL A 256 39.41 -10.66 -3.80
CA VAL A 256 38.65 -9.70 -4.61
C VAL A 256 38.10 -8.57 -3.73
N ARG A 257 38.96 -7.99 -2.88
CA ARG A 257 38.54 -7.03 -1.84
C ARG A 257 39.55 -5.94 -1.56
N TRP A 258 39.06 -4.81 -1.09
CA TRP A 258 39.91 -3.79 -0.48
C TRP A 258 40.26 -4.18 0.96
N SER A 259 41.54 -4.15 1.31
CA SER A 259 42.04 -4.43 2.65
C SER A 259 43.05 -3.35 3.08
N TRP A 260 43.03 -3.04 4.38
CA TRP A 260 44.00 -2.14 4.98
C TRP A 260 45.18 -2.97 5.51
N GLU A 261 46.36 -2.75 4.95
CA GLU A 261 47.59 -3.44 5.35
C GLU A 261 48.43 -2.55 6.26
N SER A 262 48.96 -3.12 7.35
CA SER A 262 49.87 -2.39 8.25
C SER A 262 51.15 -2.03 7.51
N THR A 263 51.61 -0.80 7.71
CA THR A 263 52.87 -0.27 7.15
C THR A 263 54.10 -0.57 8.03
N GLY A 264 53.88 -1.13 9.23
CA GLY A 264 54.92 -1.49 10.21
C GLY A 264 54.56 -2.72 11.03
#